data_AF-A0A2R7KDG3-F1
#
_entry.id   AF-A0A2R7KDG3-F1
#
_cell.length_a   1.000
_cell.length_b   1.000
_cell.length_c   1.000
_cell.angle_alpha   90.00
_cell.angle_beta   90.00
_cell.angle_gamma   90.00
#
_symmetry.space_group_name_H-M   'P 1'
#
loop_
_entity.id
_entity.type
_entity.pdbx_description
1 polymer ?
#
loop_
_entity_poly.entity_id
_entity_poly.type
_entity_poly.pdbx_seq_one_letter_code
_entity_poly.pdbx_strand_id
1 'polypeptide(L)'
;MNNTFNLIRFLRLFKKQTAEQYKTYLMSVGVLIGILALLLGFMSYSGGGSIGPTAQGVIFFNLMLFSGTIFTSLIFADLGNNKKSIPILTLPSSHLEKYLVAWLYSFVIFQVVYIACFYVIDYTVISIGNIDQAHKSTVVNVFSTNFKIWVVFPIFAVLHSICFIGSVFFEKLHFIKTAFTFFIFLIFICLINPLFLKAIFDVKVLKGVPFNSIGIEIGETSYFVRPNDTSDVILLVMAGLLTLVLWTSTYFRLKEKQV
;
A
#
# COMPACT_ATOMS: atom_id res chain seq x y z
N MET A 1 31.73 -13.69 16.06
CA MET A 1 31.32 -13.66 14.63
C MET A 1 29.81 -13.66 14.59
N ASN A 2 29.15 -12.53 14.25
CA ASN A 2 27.70 -12.43 14.35
C ASN A 2 27.06 -13.14 13.15
N ASN A 3 26.54 -14.34 13.36
CA ASN A 3 26.01 -15.19 12.28
C ASN A 3 24.61 -14.76 11.81
N THR A 4 23.93 -13.90 12.56
CA THR A 4 22.53 -13.51 12.33
C THR A 4 22.39 -12.21 11.52
N PHE A 5 23.16 -11.17 11.86
CA PHE A 5 23.11 -9.88 11.15
C PHE A 5 24.45 -9.13 11.23
N ASN A 6 24.91 -8.63 10.08
CA ASN A 6 26.04 -7.74 9.97
C ASN A 6 25.71 -6.56 9.04
N LEU A 7 25.75 -5.36 9.59
CA LEU A 7 25.39 -4.12 8.89
C LEU A 7 26.29 -3.84 7.66
N ILE A 8 27.58 -4.21 7.71
CA ILE A 8 28.52 -4.00 6.59
C ILE A 8 28.19 -4.96 5.43
N ARG A 9 27.76 -6.20 5.74
CA ARG A 9 27.30 -7.16 4.71
C ARG A 9 25.97 -6.69 4.12
N PHE A 10 25.04 -6.25 4.97
CA PHE A 10 23.77 -5.67 4.55
C PHE A 10 23.96 -4.48 3.59
N LEU A 11 24.81 -3.50 3.93
CA LEU A 11 25.08 -2.34 3.06
C LEU A 11 25.72 -2.74 1.73
N ARG A 12 26.61 -3.74 1.73
CA ARG A 12 27.22 -4.26 0.49
C ARG A 12 26.17 -4.91 -0.41
N LEU A 13 25.24 -5.69 0.16
CA LEU A 13 24.12 -6.28 -0.59
C LEU A 13 23.19 -5.21 -1.14
N PHE A 14 22.84 -4.21 -0.32
CA PHE A 14 22.02 -3.08 -0.73
C PHE A 14 22.64 -2.33 -1.91
N LYS A 15 23.94 -2.01 -1.83
CA LYS A 15 24.67 -1.36 -2.93
C LYS A 15 24.70 -2.21 -4.18
N LYS A 16 24.91 -3.52 -4.05
CA LYS A 16 24.89 -4.47 -5.17
C LYS A 16 23.52 -4.49 -5.85
N GLN A 17 22.44 -4.67 -5.08
CA GLN A 17 21.08 -4.71 -5.61
C GLN A 17 20.68 -3.38 -6.27
N THR A 18 21.10 -2.25 -5.68
CA THR A 18 20.95 -0.94 -6.34
C THR A 18 21.64 -0.94 -7.69
N ALA A 19 22.91 -1.33 -7.75
CA ALA A 19 23.71 -1.28 -8.98
C ALA A 19 23.20 -2.24 -10.07
N GLU A 20 22.59 -3.37 -9.70
CA GLU A 20 22.02 -4.32 -10.66
C GLU A 20 20.65 -3.87 -11.19
N GLN A 21 19.81 -3.24 -10.35
CA GLN A 21 18.42 -2.93 -10.68
C GLN A 21 18.12 -1.44 -10.86
N TYR A 22 19.11 -0.54 -10.76
CA TYR A 22 18.85 0.91 -10.83
C TYR A 22 18.13 1.34 -12.11
N LYS A 23 18.43 0.73 -13.26
CA LYS A 23 17.76 1.05 -14.53
C LYS A 23 16.26 0.74 -14.47
N THR A 24 15.93 -0.43 -13.94
CA THR A 24 14.53 -0.87 -13.75
C THR A 24 13.80 0.04 -12.76
N TYR A 25 14.46 0.42 -11.66
CA TYR A 25 13.90 1.33 -10.66
C TYR A 25 13.70 2.74 -11.21
N LEU A 26 14.67 3.30 -11.94
CA LEU A 26 14.53 4.60 -12.60
C LEU A 26 13.41 4.60 -13.65
N MET A 27 13.30 3.53 -14.44
CA MET A 27 12.22 3.39 -15.41
C MET A 27 10.86 3.35 -14.71
N SER A 28 10.75 2.63 -13.59
CA SER A 28 9.52 2.56 -12.79
C SER A 28 9.15 3.92 -12.19
N VAL A 29 10.14 4.69 -11.72
CA VAL A 29 9.94 6.08 -11.26
C VAL A 29 9.51 6.99 -12.41
N GLY A 30 10.11 6.86 -13.59
CA GLY A 30 9.70 7.62 -14.78
C GLY A 30 8.27 7.33 -15.19
N VAL A 31 7.85 6.07 -15.18
CA VAL A 31 6.46 5.67 -15.44
C VAL A 31 5.52 6.24 -14.37
N LEU A 32 5.90 6.17 -13.09
CA LEU A 32 5.12 6.73 -11.98
C LEU A 32 4.91 8.24 -12.16
N ILE A 33 5.98 8.98 -12.46
CA ILE A 33 5.93 10.42 -12.73
C ILE A 33 5.03 10.71 -13.94
N GLY A 34 5.16 9.95 -15.02
CA GLY A 34 4.33 10.13 -16.22
C GLY A 34 2.84 9.92 -15.93
N ILE A 35 2.47 8.87 -15.20
CA ILE A 35 1.07 8.61 -14.81
C ILE A 35 0.55 9.70 -13.87
N LEU A 36 1.35 10.13 -12.89
CA LEU A 36 0.99 11.23 -11.99
C LEU A 36 0.73 12.53 -12.74
N ALA A 37 1.65 12.90 -13.64
CA ALA A 37 1.53 14.12 -14.44
C ALA A 37 0.31 14.06 -15.37
N LEU A 38 0.02 12.90 -15.96
CA LEU A 38 -1.15 12.72 -16.80
C LEU A 38 -2.44 12.85 -15.99
N LEU A 39 -2.58 12.15 -14.86
CA LEU A 39 -3.81 12.19 -14.06
C LEU A 39 -4.04 13.56 -13.41
N LEU A 40 -3.03 14.12 -12.75
CA LEU A 40 -3.16 15.44 -12.12
C LEU A 40 -3.31 16.54 -13.17
N GLY A 41 -2.53 16.48 -14.26
CA GLY A 41 -2.62 17.43 -15.36
C GLY A 41 -3.98 17.40 -16.07
N PHE A 42 -4.53 16.22 -16.33
CA PHE A 42 -5.87 16.07 -16.92
C PHE A 42 -6.97 16.61 -15.99
N MET A 43 -6.85 16.37 -14.68
CA MET A 43 -7.79 16.92 -13.70
C MET A 43 -7.68 18.44 -13.59
N SER A 44 -6.46 18.98 -13.66
CA SER A 44 -6.23 20.43 -13.75
C SER A 44 -6.86 21.01 -15.00
N TYR A 45 -6.67 20.37 -16.15
CA TYR A 45 -7.19 20.84 -17.44
C TYR A 45 -8.71 20.82 -17.48
N SER A 46 -9.33 19.72 -17.06
CA SER A 46 -10.80 19.61 -17.00
C SER A 46 -11.42 20.54 -15.96
N GLY A 47 -10.72 20.80 -14.84
CA GLY A 47 -11.11 21.76 -13.80
C GLY A 47 -10.75 23.21 -14.10
N GLY A 48 -10.39 23.55 -15.35
CA GLY A 48 -10.08 24.90 -15.80
C GLY A 48 -8.86 25.55 -15.13
N GLY A 49 -7.92 24.74 -14.62
CA GLY A 49 -6.74 25.14 -13.85
C GLY A 49 -6.84 24.86 -12.35
N SER A 50 -8.04 24.53 -11.85
CA SER A 50 -8.27 24.29 -10.42
C SER A 50 -8.40 22.80 -10.11
N ILE A 51 -7.77 22.36 -9.02
CA ILE A 51 -7.93 21.00 -8.52
C ILE A 51 -8.38 21.06 -7.07
N GLY A 52 -9.51 20.40 -6.79
CA GLY A 52 -10.00 20.26 -5.43
C GLY A 52 -9.08 19.38 -4.57
N PRO A 53 -8.88 19.71 -3.28
CA PRO A 53 -8.08 18.90 -2.35
C PRO A 53 -8.51 17.43 -2.26
N THR A 54 -9.82 17.17 -2.40
CA THR A 54 -10.39 15.83 -2.40
C THR A 54 -9.93 15.01 -3.61
N ALA A 55 -9.86 15.62 -4.81
CA ALA A 55 -9.42 14.95 -6.02
C ALA A 55 -7.94 14.56 -5.95
N GLN A 56 -7.08 15.48 -5.48
CA GLN A 56 -5.66 15.19 -5.24
C GLN A 56 -5.48 14.03 -4.24
N GLY A 57 -6.22 14.06 -3.12
CA GLY A 57 -6.18 13.01 -2.12
C GLY A 57 -6.61 11.64 -2.66
N VAL A 58 -7.66 11.59 -3.49
CA VAL A 58 -8.15 10.35 -4.12
C VAL A 58 -7.12 9.80 -5.11
N ILE A 59 -6.47 10.65 -5.91
CA ILE A 59 -5.42 10.23 -6.85
C ILE A 59 -4.21 9.69 -6.09
N PHE A 60 -3.75 10.41 -5.07
CA PHE A 60 -2.69 9.97 -4.17
C PHE A 60 -3.01 8.59 -3.57
N PHE A 61 -4.20 8.46 -2.99
CA PHE A 61 -4.64 7.22 -2.34
C PHE A 61 -4.61 6.04 -3.31
N ASN A 62 -5.29 6.16 -4.46
CA ASN A 62 -5.41 5.05 -5.40
C ASN A 62 -4.06 4.69 -6.04
N LEU A 63 -3.32 5.69 -6.54
CA LEU A 63 -2.04 5.43 -7.18
C LEU A 63 -1.03 4.82 -6.21
N MET A 64 -0.99 5.26 -4.94
CA MET A 64 -0.06 4.67 -3.96
C MET A 64 -0.35 3.19 -3.75
N LEU A 65 -1.61 2.80 -3.62
CA LEU A 65 -2.00 1.40 -3.42
C LEU A 65 -1.72 0.54 -4.67
N PHE A 66 -2.10 1.00 -5.86
CA PHE A 66 -1.89 0.23 -7.09
C PHE A 66 -0.41 0.14 -7.47
N SER A 67 0.30 1.27 -7.54
CA SER A 67 1.72 1.25 -7.91
C SER A 67 2.57 0.55 -6.85
N GLY A 68 2.24 0.72 -5.57
CA GLY A 68 2.94 0.06 -4.47
C GLY A 68 2.77 -1.45 -4.48
N THR A 69 1.56 -1.96 -4.67
CA THR A 69 1.32 -3.42 -4.75
C THR A 69 1.99 -4.05 -5.97
N ILE A 70 1.96 -3.39 -7.12
CA ILE A 70 2.67 -3.83 -8.33
C ILE A 70 4.18 -3.87 -8.10
N PHE A 71 4.76 -2.79 -7.57
CA PHE A 71 6.20 -2.70 -7.31
C PHE A 71 6.67 -3.73 -6.28
N THR A 72 5.89 -3.91 -5.23
CA THR A 72 6.09 -4.94 -4.19
C THR A 72 6.10 -6.32 -4.81
N SER A 73 5.14 -6.62 -5.69
CA SER A 73 5.10 -7.90 -6.40
C SER A 73 6.28 -8.11 -7.34
N LEU A 74 6.81 -7.06 -7.98
CA LEU A 74 7.98 -7.16 -8.86
C LEU A 74 9.24 -7.52 -8.08
N ILE A 75 9.51 -6.81 -6.97
CA ILE A 75 10.67 -7.08 -6.11
C ILE A 75 10.60 -8.50 -5.54
N PHE A 76 9.42 -8.91 -5.06
CA PHE A 76 9.29 -10.21 -4.43
C PHE A 76 9.14 -11.38 -5.42
N ALA A 77 8.74 -11.13 -6.67
CA ALA A 77 8.77 -12.16 -7.71
C ALA A 77 10.20 -12.67 -7.97
N ASP A 78 11.21 -11.81 -7.86
CA ASP A 78 12.60 -12.22 -8.01
C ASP A 78 13.08 -13.09 -6.82
N LEU A 79 12.49 -12.93 -5.63
CA LEU A 79 12.76 -13.77 -4.46
C LEU A 79 12.01 -15.10 -4.46
N GLY A 80 10.75 -15.12 -4.91
CA GLY A 80 9.89 -16.32 -4.96
C GLY A 80 10.22 -17.29 -6.10
N ASN A 81 10.80 -16.79 -7.19
CA ASN A 81 11.09 -17.59 -8.38
C ASN A 81 12.43 -18.35 -8.26
N ASN A 82 12.33 -19.68 -8.12
CA ASN A 82 13.44 -20.61 -7.96
C ASN A 82 14.56 -20.46 -9.01
N LYS A 83 14.32 -19.88 -10.21
CA LYS A 83 15.36 -19.71 -11.25
C LYS A 83 16.20 -18.43 -11.14
N LYS A 84 15.63 -17.34 -10.60
CA LYS A 84 16.36 -16.07 -10.36
C LYS A 84 16.88 -15.95 -8.92
N SER A 85 16.31 -16.74 -8.01
CA SER A 85 16.74 -16.78 -6.61
C SER A 85 18.09 -17.46 -6.44
N ILE A 86 18.52 -18.37 -7.33
CA ILE A 86 19.79 -19.13 -7.21
C ILE A 86 21.03 -18.22 -6.97
N PRO A 87 21.33 -17.20 -7.79
CA PRO A 87 22.49 -16.33 -7.56
C PRO A 87 22.35 -15.41 -6.33
N ILE A 88 21.13 -15.12 -5.88
CA ILE A 88 20.89 -14.33 -4.65
C ILE A 88 21.01 -15.22 -3.41
N LEU A 89 20.59 -16.48 -3.52
CA LEU A 89 20.64 -17.50 -2.47
C LEU A 89 22.06 -18.02 -2.24
N THR A 90 22.90 -18.11 -3.28
CA THR A 90 24.31 -18.56 -3.17
C THR A 90 25.26 -17.50 -2.60
N LEU A 91 24.83 -16.24 -2.47
CA LEU A 91 25.62 -15.24 -1.76
C LEU A 91 25.75 -15.62 -0.29
N PRO A 92 26.97 -15.57 0.30
CA PRO A 92 27.20 -15.83 1.71
C PRO A 92 26.70 -14.64 2.53
N SER A 93 25.38 -14.44 2.56
CA SER A 93 24.68 -13.44 3.38
C SER A 93 23.56 -14.08 4.18
N SER A 94 23.29 -13.53 5.36
CA SER A 94 22.25 -14.06 6.25
C SER A 94 20.87 -13.95 5.59
N HIS A 95 19.98 -14.91 5.86
CA HIS A 95 18.59 -14.91 5.41
C HIS A 95 17.86 -13.61 5.81
N LEU A 96 18.16 -13.10 7.01
CA LEU A 96 17.60 -11.86 7.56
C LEU A 96 18.04 -10.64 6.74
N GLU A 97 19.31 -10.58 6.35
CA GLU A 97 19.84 -9.46 5.56
C GLU A 97 19.14 -9.38 4.18
N LYS A 98 18.96 -10.53 3.51
CA LYS A 98 18.26 -10.59 2.20
C LYS A 98 16.80 -10.15 2.32
N TYR A 99 16.11 -10.63 3.35
CA TYR A 99 14.73 -10.25 3.67
C TYR A 99 14.60 -8.74 3.91
N LEU A 100 15.47 -8.18 4.76
CA LEU A 100 15.42 -6.75 5.11
C LEU A 100 15.72 -5.85 3.91
N VAL A 101 16.63 -6.22 3.01
CA VAL A 101 16.90 -5.43 1.81
C VAL A 101 15.64 -5.34 0.94
N ALA A 102 14.99 -6.48 0.67
CA ALA A 102 13.78 -6.50 -0.16
C ALA A 102 12.60 -5.79 0.51
N TRP A 103 12.43 -5.96 1.83
CA TRP A 103 11.45 -5.23 2.61
C TRP A 103 11.70 -3.72 2.58
N LEU A 104 12.95 -3.27 2.76
CA LEU A 104 13.32 -1.86 2.76
C LEU A 104 13.02 -1.18 1.40
N TYR A 105 13.34 -1.85 0.29
CA TYR A 105 13.02 -1.31 -1.05
C TYR A 105 11.52 -1.21 -1.32
N SER A 106 10.80 -2.30 -1.06
CA SER A 106 9.38 -2.42 -1.41
C SER A 106 8.46 -1.61 -0.50
N PHE A 107 8.82 -1.47 0.78
CA PHE A 107 8.01 -0.76 1.76
C PHE A 107 8.50 0.69 1.95
N VAL A 108 9.69 0.88 2.50
CA VAL A 108 10.17 2.20 2.96
C VAL A 108 10.59 3.10 1.80
N ILE A 109 11.52 2.63 0.94
CA ILE A 109 12.08 3.44 -0.14
C ILE A 109 10.99 3.80 -1.16
N PHE A 110 10.15 2.83 -1.53
CA PHE A 110 9.01 3.07 -2.40
C PHE A 110 8.15 4.23 -1.89
N GLN A 111 7.79 4.21 -0.60
CA GLN A 111 6.92 5.22 -0.01
C GLN A 111 7.54 6.61 -0.01
N VAL A 112 8.82 6.72 0.35
CA VAL A 112 9.55 7.99 0.33
C VAL A 112 9.63 8.56 -1.08
N VAL A 113 10.01 7.72 -2.06
CA VAL A 113 10.11 8.12 -3.47
C VAL A 113 8.74 8.51 -4.03
N TYR A 114 7.68 7.76 -3.70
CA TYR A 114 6.32 8.07 -4.13
C TYR A 114 5.84 9.43 -3.62
N ILE A 115 6.01 9.69 -2.31
CA ILE A 115 5.66 10.99 -1.71
C ILE A 115 6.42 12.13 -2.39
N ALA A 116 7.73 11.97 -2.61
CA ALA A 116 8.55 12.97 -3.26
C ALA A 116 8.06 13.24 -4.70
N CYS A 117 7.82 12.18 -5.50
CA CYS A 117 7.32 12.32 -6.86
C CYS A 117 5.95 13.00 -6.89
N PHE A 118 5.05 12.62 -5.99
CA PHE A 118 3.72 13.22 -5.91
C PHE A 118 3.80 14.72 -5.62
N TYR A 119 4.53 15.14 -4.59
CA TYR A 119 4.64 16.56 -4.25
C TYR A 119 5.32 17.39 -5.35
N VAL A 120 6.35 16.84 -6.01
CA VAL A 120 6.98 17.51 -7.15
C VAL A 120 5.97 17.74 -8.26
N ILE A 121 5.23 16.70 -8.66
CA ILE A 121 4.28 16.81 -9.76
C ILE A 121 3.07 17.66 -9.39
N ASP A 122 2.48 17.46 -8.21
CA ASP A 122 1.34 18.26 -7.74
C ASP A 122 1.70 19.74 -7.66
N TYR A 123 2.88 20.08 -7.13
CA TYR A 123 3.37 21.45 -7.14
C TYR A 123 3.53 22.02 -8.56
N THR A 124 4.12 21.25 -9.49
CA THR A 124 4.28 21.72 -10.88
C THR A 124 2.95 21.94 -11.59
N VAL A 125 2.00 21.02 -11.43
CA VAL A 125 0.68 21.09 -12.08
C VAL A 125 -0.12 22.27 -11.52
N ILE A 126 -0.16 22.43 -10.20
CA ILE A 126 -0.87 23.55 -9.55
C ILE A 126 -0.22 24.89 -9.90
N SER A 127 1.11 24.95 -9.93
CA SER A 127 1.83 26.18 -10.31
C SER A 127 1.44 26.63 -11.71
N ILE A 128 1.35 25.71 -12.67
CA ILE A 128 0.91 26.00 -14.04
C ILE A 128 -0.58 26.36 -14.09
N GLY A 129 -1.44 25.60 -13.39
CA GLY A 129 -2.89 25.84 -13.38
C GLY A 129 -3.30 27.15 -12.72
N ASN A 130 -2.51 27.65 -11.77
CA ASN A 130 -2.77 28.90 -11.05
C ASN A 130 -2.32 30.17 -11.79
N ILE A 131 -1.64 30.07 -12.94
CA ILE A 131 -1.14 31.25 -13.68
C ILE A 131 -2.31 32.16 -14.11
N ASP A 132 -3.42 31.56 -14.55
CA ASP A 132 -4.55 32.29 -15.14
C ASP A 132 -5.80 32.36 -14.22
N GLN A 133 -5.68 31.94 -12.94
CA GLN A 133 -6.84 31.82 -12.03
C GLN A 133 -6.88 32.88 -10.92
N ALA A 134 -8.09 33.45 -10.71
CA ALA A 134 -8.37 34.37 -9.60
C ALA A 134 -8.41 33.66 -8.23
N HIS A 135 -8.79 32.38 -8.19
CA HIS A 135 -8.72 31.54 -6.99
C HIS A 135 -7.58 30.54 -7.11
N LYS A 136 -6.54 30.71 -6.27
CA LYS A 136 -5.36 29.85 -6.27
C LYS A 136 -5.69 28.52 -5.62
N SER A 137 -5.49 27.42 -6.35
CA SER A 137 -5.49 26.07 -5.81
C SER A 137 -4.24 25.87 -4.95
N THR A 138 -4.38 25.18 -3.82
CA THR A 138 -3.28 24.88 -2.90
C THR A 138 -2.90 23.42 -2.98
N VAL A 139 -1.60 23.12 -2.92
CA VAL A 139 -1.07 21.76 -2.76
C VAL A 139 -1.68 21.10 -1.53
N VAL A 140 -2.20 19.89 -1.70
CA VAL A 140 -2.72 19.11 -0.58
C VAL A 140 -1.60 18.66 0.33
N ASN A 141 -1.76 18.95 1.63
CA ASN A 141 -0.95 18.32 2.65
C ASN A 141 -1.46 16.90 2.92
N VAL A 142 -0.73 15.90 2.44
CA VAL A 142 -1.02 14.48 2.60
C VAL A 142 -1.07 14.04 4.08
N PHE A 143 -0.38 14.77 4.95
CA PHE A 143 -0.35 14.53 6.39
C PHE A 143 -1.41 15.31 7.18
N SER A 144 -2.27 16.07 6.49
CA SER A 144 -3.33 16.82 7.15
C SER A 144 -4.43 15.89 7.70
N THR A 145 -4.92 16.22 8.89
CA THR A 145 -6.02 15.52 9.56
C THR A 145 -7.37 15.76 8.86
N ASN A 146 -7.50 16.85 8.09
CA ASN A 146 -8.78 17.28 7.51
C ASN A 146 -9.38 16.26 6.52
N PHE A 147 -8.53 15.63 5.70
CA PHE A 147 -8.96 14.68 4.67
C PHE A 147 -8.59 13.22 4.99
N LYS A 148 -7.99 12.96 6.16
CA LYS A 148 -7.50 11.65 6.61
C LYS A 148 -6.72 10.86 5.53
N ILE A 149 -6.01 11.53 4.62
CA ILE A 149 -5.27 10.89 3.51
C ILE A 149 -4.18 9.95 4.06
N TRP A 150 -3.61 10.29 5.21
CA TRP A 150 -2.62 9.50 5.94
C TRP A 150 -3.06 8.05 6.24
N VAL A 151 -4.36 7.74 6.22
CA VAL A 151 -4.88 6.37 6.40
C VAL A 151 -4.40 5.43 5.28
N VAL A 152 -3.93 5.96 4.15
CA VAL A 152 -3.34 5.15 3.08
C VAL A 152 -2.05 4.44 3.52
N PHE A 153 -1.29 5.01 4.46
CA PHE A 153 -0.04 4.41 4.97
C PHE A 153 -0.27 3.05 5.65
N PRO A 154 -1.15 2.93 6.67
CA PRO A 154 -1.44 1.64 7.29
C PRO A 154 -2.15 0.67 6.35
N ILE A 155 -3.03 1.15 5.46
CA ILE A 155 -3.68 0.28 4.45
C ILE A 155 -2.63 -0.31 3.51
N PHE A 156 -1.68 0.51 3.04
CA PHE A 156 -0.58 0.04 2.21
C PHE A 156 0.28 -0.98 2.95
N ALA A 157 0.55 -0.81 4.24
CA ALA A 157 1.29 -1.78 5.03
C ALA A 157 0.60 -3.16 5.07
N VAL A 158 -0.72 -3.19 5.27
CA VAL A 158 -1.50 -4.45 5.24
C VAL A 158 -1.45 -5.09 3.86
N LEU A 159 -1.70 -4.33 2.78
CA LEU A 159 -1.63 -4.85 1.41
C LEU A 159 -0.23 -5.32 1.04
N HIS A 160 0.81 -4.58 1.44
CA HIS A 160 2.20 -4.95 1.26
C HIS A 160 2.48 -6.30 1.93
N SER A 161 2.07 -6.48 3.19
CA SER A 161 2.19 -7.75 3.90
C SER A 161 1.49 -8.91 3.21
N ILE A 162 0.28 -8.70 2.67
CA ILE A 162 -0.50 -9.73 1.96
C ILE A 162 0.17 -10.10 0.63
N CYS A 163 0.63 -9.11 -0.14
CA CYS A 163 1.39 -9.35 -1.36
C CYS A 163 2.71 -10.08 -1.05
N PHE A 164 3.36 -9.72 0.06
CA PHE A 164 4.63 -10.30 0.45
C PHE A 164 4.50 -11.78 0.84
N ILE A 165 3.59 -12.12 1.76
CA ILE A 165 3.35 -13.53 2.11
C ILE A 165 2.93 -14.33 0.88
N GLY A 166 2.10 -13.72 0.05
CA GLY A 166 1.62 -14.27 -1.18
C GLY A 166 2.72 -14.66 -2.18
N SER A 167 3.74 -13.83 -2.31
CA SER A 167 4.90 -14.10 -3.15
C SER A 167 5.72 -15.32 -2.71
N VAL A 168 5.65 -15.69 -1.44
CA VAL A 168 6.38 -16.83 -0.87
C VAL A 168 5.56 -18.11 -0.94
N PHE A 169 4.24 -18.02 -0.84
CA PHE A 169 3.34 -19.18 -0.88
C PHE A 169 3.15 -19.74 -2.29
N PHE A 170 3.04 -18.88 -3.31
CA PHE A 170 2.83 -19.31 -4.68
C PHE A 170 4.16 -19.33 -5.45
N GLU A 171 4.36 -20.29 -6.36
CA GLU A 171 5.59 -20.40 -7.18
C GLU A 171 5.42 -19.99 -8.65
N LYS A 172 4.18 -19.83 -9.11
CA LYS A 172 3.84 -19.19 -10.39
C LYS A 172 2.62 -18.29 -10.20
N LEU A 173 2.57 -17.18 -10.95
CA LEU A 173 1.45 -16.22 -10.94
C LEU A 173 1.08 -15.72 -9.52
N HIS A 174 2.08 -15.39 -8.69
CA HIS A 174 1.82 -15.10 -7.27
C HIS A 174 0.91 -13.88 -7.12
N PHE A 175 1.13 -12.83 -7.92
CA PHE A 175 0.28 -11.65 -7.91
C PHE A 175 -1.20 -11.97 -8.16
N ILE A 176 -1.49 -12.76 -9.21
CA ILE A 176 -2.86 -13.11 -9.58
C ILE A 176 -3.51 -13.98 -8.51
N LYS A 177 -2.81 -15.01 -8.02
CA LYS A 177 -3.36 -15.92 -7.01
C LYS A 177 -3.61 -15.22 -5.68
N THR A 178 -2.72 -14.31 -5.29
CA THR A 178 -2.84 -13.56 -4.04
C THR A 178 -3.96 -12.55 -4.09
N ALA A 179 -4.07 -11.81 -5.19
CA ALA A 179 -5.21 -10.94 -5.45
C ALA A 179 -6.52 -11.74 -5.43
N PHE A 180 -6.56 -12.91 -6.09
CA PHE A 180 -7.75 -13.75 -6.13
C PHE A 180 -8.16 -14.25 -4.73
N THR A 181 -7.22 -14.78 -3.94
CA THR A 181 -7.48 -15.20 -2.55
C THR A 181 -7.93 -14.01 -1.69
N PHE A 182 -7.32 -12.85 -1.85
CA PHE A 182 -7.70 -11.64 -1.13
C PHE A 182 -9.12 -11.19 -1.48
N PHE A 183 -9.50 -11.16 -2.76
CA PHE A 183 -10.85 -10.80 -3.17
C PHE A 183 -11.90 -11.79 -2.71
N ILE A 184 -11.63 -13.10 -2.75
CA ILE A 184 -12.55 -14.12 -2.19
C ILE A 184 -12.75 -13.87 -0.70
N PHE A 185 -11.67 -13.60 0.04
CA PHE A 185 -11.74 -13.31 1.47
C PHE A 185 -12.56 -12.04 1.76
N LEU A 186 -12.38 -10.97 0.98
CA LEU A 186 -13.20 -9.77 1.10
C LEU A 186 -14.67 -10.02 0.79
N ILE A 187 -14.98 -10.78 -0.26
CA ILE A 187 -16.37 -11.17 -0.59
C ILE A 187 -16.97 -11.94 0.58
N PHE A 188 -16.24 -12.90 1.14
CA PHE A 188 -16.67 -13.68 2.29
C PHE A 188 -16.99 -12.79 3.50
N ILE A 189 -16.11 -11.85 3.85
CA ILE A 189 -16.36 -10.86 4.92
C ILE A 189 -17.61 -10.03 4.61
N CYS A 190 -17.75 -9.52 3.38
CA CYS A 190 -18.90 -8.71 2.99
C CYS A 190 -20.23 -9.48 3.05
N LEU A 191 -20.22 -10.79 2.77
CA LEU A 191 -21.41 -11.65 2.87
C LEU A 191 -21.75 -12.02 4.32
N ILE A 192 -20.74 -12.20 5.17
CA ILE A 192 -20.91 -12.56 6.58
C ILE A 192 -21.29 -11.35 7.44
N ASN A 193 -20.78 -10.16 7.12
CA ASN A 193 -21.05 -8.93 7.87
C ASN A 193 -22.54 -8.67 8.11
N PRO A 194 -23.45 -8.70 7.11
CA PRO A 194 -24.88 -8.49 7.35
C PRO A 194 -25.50 -9.59 8.22
N LEU A 195 -25.01 -10.84 8.15
CA LEU A 195 -25.48 -11.93 9.01
C LEU A 195 -25.13 -11.67 10.47
N PHE A 196 -23.90 -11.22 10.75
CA PHE A 196 -23.48 -10.81 12.09
C PHE A 196 -24.25 -9.59 12.59
N LEU A 197 -24.43 -8.57 11.74
CA LEU A 197 -25.18 -7.38 12.11
C LEU A 197 -26.64 -7.72 12.46
N LYS A 198 -27.28 -8.63 11.72
CA LYS A 198 -28.62 -9.12 12.05
C LYS A 198 -28.67 -9.95 13.34
N ALA A 199 -27.59 -10.66 13.68
CA ALA A 199 -27.52 -11.43 14.93
C ALA A 199 -27.31 -10.52 16.16
N ILE A 200 -26.64 -9.38 15.99
CA ILE A 200 -26.33 -8.43 17.07
C ILE A 200 -27.45 -7.39 17.25
N PHE A 201 -28.02 -6.89 16.16
CA PHE A 201 -29.07 -5.88 16.17
C PHE A 201 -30.41 -6.52 15.83
N ASP A 202 -31.38 -6.38 16.73
CA ASP A 202 -32.77 -6.84 16.52
C ASP A 202 -33.59 -5.90 15.60
N VAL A 203 -32.90 -5.00 14.89
CA VAL A 203 -33.46 -3.92 14.09
C VAL A 203 -33.02 -4.07 12.63
N LYS A 204 -33.83 -3.60 11.68
CA LYS A 204 -33.46 -3.62 10.26
C LYS A 204 -32.18 -2.82 10.02
N VAL A 205 -31.13 -3.51 9.58
CA VAL A 205 -29.87 -2.90 9.17
C VAL A 205 -29.92 -2.64 7.66
N LEU A 206 -29.83 -1.37 7.26
CA LEU A 206 -29.91 -0.96 5.86
C LEU A 206 -28.61 -1.26 5.12
N LYS A 207 -27.47 -0.78 5.66
CA LYS A 207 -26.12 -0.97 5.14
C LYS A 207 -25.10 -0.86 6.26
N GLY A 208 -24.18 -1.81 6.32
CA GLY A 208 -23.00 -1.73 7.19
C GLY A 208 -21.79 -2.17 6.40
N VAL A 209 -20.78 -1.32 6.31
CA VAL A 209 -19.45 -1.72 5.83
C VAL A 209 -18.70 -2.26 7.05
N PRO A 210 -18.01 -3.41 6.95
CA PRO A 210 -17.22 -3.94 8.05
C PRO A 210 -16.31 -2.87 8.64
N PHE A 211 -16.33 -2.72 9.96
CA PHE A 211 -15.48 -1.77 10.71
C PHE A 211 -15.66 -0.29 10.31
N ASN A 212 -16.82 0.08 9.76
CA ASN A 212 -17.17 1.45 9.44
C ASN A 212 -18.63 1.74 9.87
N SER A 213 -19.17 2.91 9.53
CA SER A 213 -20.51 3.32 9.92
C SER A 213 -21.60 2.31 9.55
N ILE A 214 -22.56 2.15 10.47
CA ILE A 214 -23.71 1.25 10.33
C ILE A 214 -24.97 2.10 10.21
N GLY A 215 -25.76 1.86 9.16
CA GLY A 215 -27.09 2.42 9.01
C GLY A 215 -28.15 1.48 9.60
N ILE A 216 -28.87 1.95 10.61
CA ILE A 216 -29.93 1.20 11.31
C ILE A 216 -31.25 1.96 11.11
N GLU A 217 -32.34 1.24 10.87
CA GLU A 217 -33.68 1.81 10.69
C GLU A 217 -34.55 1.52 11.91
N ILE A 218 -34.81 2.53 12.74
CA ILE A 218 -35.69 2.41 13.92
C ILE A 218 -37.01 3.13 13.56
N GLY A 219 -38.08 2.36 13.35
CA GLY A 219 -39.36 2.89 12.88
C GLY A 219 -39.29 3.34 11.42
N GLU A 220 -39.67 4.60 11.14
CA GLU A 220 -39.55 5.24 9.81
C GLU A 220 -38.27 6.10 9.66
N THR A 221 -37.44 6.16 10.71
CA THR A 221 -36.24 7.01 10.73
C THR A 221 -34.96 6.19 10.59
N SER A 222 -34.09 6.62 9.68
CA SER A 222 -32.77 6.02 9.48
C SER A 222 -31.71 6.76 10.31
N TYR A 223 -30.98 5.99 11.12
CA TYR A 223 -29.87 6.48 11.93
C TYR A 223 -28.55 5.92 11.40
N PHE A 224 -27.55 6.79 11.24
CA PHE A 224 -26.19 6.39 10.90
C PHE A 224 -25.32 6.46 12.16
N VAL A 225 -24.99 5.29 12.69
CA VAL A 225 -24.06 5.17 13.82
C VAL A 225 -22.66 5.26 13.26
N ARG A 226 -21.99 6.39 13.53
CA ARG A 226 -20.59 6.59 13.16
C ARG A 226 -19.67 5.96 14.23
N PRO A 227 -18.58 5.30 13.82
CA PRO A 227 -17.59 4.80 14.76
C PRO A 227 -16.97 5.97 15.53
N ASN A 228 -16.72 5.78 16.84
CA ASN A 228 -16.04 6.78 17.67
C ASN A 228 -14.53 6.84 17.32
N ASP A 229 -13.83 7.91 17.66
CA ASP A 229 -12.39 8.05 17.40
C ASP A 229 -11.57 6.90 18.04
N THR A 230 -12.06 6.32 19.14
CA THR A 230 -11.46 5.13 19.76
C THR A 230 -11.51 3.89 18.87
N SER A 231 -12.56 3.72 18.06
CA SER A 231 -12.69 2.59 17.15
C SER A 231 -11.77 2.69 15.93
N ASP A 232 -11.50 3.90 15.44
CA ASP A 232 -10.48 4.15 14.41
C ASP A 232 -9.09 3.72 14.91
N VAL A 233 -8.76 4.03 16.19
CA VAL A 233 -7.49 3.61 16.82
C VAL A 233 -7.40 2.10 16.98
N ILE A 234 -8.47 1.45 17.44
CA ILE A 234 -8.51 -0.02 17.58
C ILE A 234 -8.28 -0.69 16.22
N LEU A 235 -8.95 -0.21 15.16
CA LEU A 235 -8.77 -0.73 13.81
C LEU A 235 -7.32 -0.58 13.33
N LEU A 236 -6.70 0.57 13.59
CA LEU A 236 -5.31 0.82 13.24
C LEU A 236 -4.34 -0.11 13.99
N VAL A 237 -4.58 -0.34 15.29
CA VAL A 237 -3.78 -1.29 16.09
C VAL A 237 -3.94 -2.72 15.58
N MET A 238 -5.17 -3.16 15.28
CA MET A 238 -5.43 -4.47 14.70
C MET A 238 -4.74 -4.66 13.34
N ALA A 239 -4.82 -3.66 12.46
CA ALA A 239 -4.14 -3.67 11.18
C ALA A 239 -2.60 -3.73 11.33
N GLY A 240 -2.05 -2.99 12.29
CA GLY A 240 -0.63 -3.03 12.62
C GLY A 240 -0.18 -4.40 13.11
N LEU A 241 -0.92 -5.02 14.04
CA LEU A 241 -0.64 -6.37 14.53
C LEU A 241 -0.71 -7.41 13.41
N LEU A 242 -1.76 -7.35 12.56
CA LEU A 242 -1.89 -8.25 11.41
C LEU A 242 -0.69 -8.12 10.45
N THR A 243 -0.27 -6.88 10.18
CA THR A 243 0.89 -6.58 9.33
C THR A 243 2.16 -7.24 9.88
N LEU A 244 2.41 -7.11 11.19
CA LEU A 244 3.58 -7.70 11.86
C LEU A 244 3.55 -9.24 11.84
N VAL A 245 2.40 -9.85 12.09
CA VAL A 245 2.23 -11.31 12.02
C VAL A 245 2.51 -11.82 10.61
N LEU A 246 2.02 -11.13 9.57
CA LEU A 246 2.26 -11.52 8.19
C LEU A 246 3.73 -11.36 7.78
N TRP A 247 4.41 -10.27 8.18
CA TRP A 247 5.83 -10.08 7.92
C TRP A 247 6.70 -11.14 8.59
N THR A 248 6.43 -11.43 9.87
CA THR A 248 7.15 -12.47 10.62
C THR A 248 6.92 -13.87 10.04
N SER A 249 5.67 -14.21 9.70
CA SER A 249 5.33 -15.46 9.01
C SER A 249 6.09 -15.61 7.69
N THR A 250 6.18 -14.54 6.91
CA THR A 250 6.91 -14.52 5.64
C THR A 250 8.40 -14.79 5.83
N TYR A 251 9.01 -14.22 6.88
CA TYR A 251 10.42 -14.47 7.22
C TYR A 251 10.70 -15.93 7.55
N PHE A 252 9.88 -16.56 8.40
CA PHE A 252 10.07 -17.97 8.75
C PHE A 252 9.91 -18.90 7.55
N ARG A 253 8.92 -18.64 6.68
CA ARG A 253 8.70 -19.45 5.49
C ARG A 253 9.81 -19.30 4.45
N LEU A 254 10.38 -18.11 4.29
CA LEU A 254 11.56 -17.90 3.46
C LEU A 254 12.78 -18.66 3.99
N LYS A 255 12.93 -18.75 5.31
CA LYS A 255 13.99 -19.54 5.94
C LYS A 255 13.82 -21.04 5.64
N GLU A 256 12.62 -21.58 5.72
CA GLU A 256 12.32 -22.98 5.41
C GLU A 256 12.58 -23.34 3.94
N LYS A 257 12.24 -22.44 2.99
CA LYS A 257 12.42 -22.69 1.55
C LYS A 257 13.88 -22.73 1.08
N GLN A 258 14.81 -22.24 1.90
CA GLN A 258 16.24 -22.11 1.55
C GLN A 258 17.13 -23.20 2.16
N VAL A 259 16.56 -24.10 2.97
CA VAL A 259 17.20 -25.32 3.50
C VAL A 259 16.96 -26.47 2.52
#